data_AF-A0A5C2SI00-F1
#
_entry.id   AF-A0A5C2SI00-F1
#
_cell.length_a   1.000
_cell.length_b   1.000
_cell.length_c   1.000
_cell.angle_alpha   90.00
_cell.angle_beta   90.00
_cell.angle_gamma   90.00
#
_symmetry.space_group_name_H-M   'P 1'
#
loop_
_entity.id
_entity.type
_entity.pdbx_description
1 polymer ?
#
loop_
_entity_poly.entity_id
_entity_poly.type
_entity_poly.pdbx_seq_one_letter_code
_entity_poly.pdbx_strand_id
1 'polypeptide(L)'
;MSAANIARSVTRSLRIIALPLTPHCNVKGKPVEHLTYYHFVTPPDSKKSSSWINWAVVKSSDLWAGLGKAKEGTWKRRAFLYGERLVDRLDFEELALKSLDPSLGPKISDIVPHGQKAKSTPVLPMVYPSSVCSAPIPHLHSLLEKRSPRHKKGFIFWLAVSPLTAPFMIIPVIPNFPFFFCIWRSWSHYRAYKASQYLDGFLQQGAIVPEGSPQLDAIYAKYAPPRPPPESADTTTSEKPQPSSEEKSSSSSSILLLSKEAVPELQKMLELPEDSTFATDMYRALEQARLRLEGSASAK
;
A
#
# COMPACT_ATOMS: atom_id res chain seq x y z
N MET A 1 16.94 -31.24 -7.56
CA MET A 1 15.61 -30.68 -7.28
C MET A 1 15.43 -29.47 -8.19
N SER A 2 14.43 -29.49 -9.08
CA SER A 2 14.32 -28.60 -10.24
C SER A 2 14.06 -27.13 -9.86
N ALA A 3 14.67 -26.18 -10.58
CA ALA A 3 14.52 -24.73 -10.41
C ALA A 3 13.05 -24.26 -10.37
N ALA A 4 12.14 -25.00 -11.03
CA ALA A 4 10.70 -24.75 -11.01
C ALA A 4 10.07 -24.91 -9.60
N ASN A 5 10.61 -25.79 -8.75
CA ASN A 5 10.14 -25.95 -7.37
C ASN A 5 10.65 -24.84 -6.45
N ILE A 6 11.81 -24.26 -6.76
CA ILE A 6 12.36 -23.11 -6.02
C ILE A 6 11.54 -21.85 -6.35
N ALA A 7 11.27 -21.60 -7.64
CA ALA A 7 10.39 -20.51 -8.08
C ALA A 7 8.96 -20.62 -7.49
N ARG A 8 8.39 -21.83 -7.49
CA ARG A 8 7.08 -22.11 -6.85
C ARG A 8 7.09 -22.05 -5.31
N SER A 9 8.25 -22.16 -4.67
CA SER A 9 8.39 -22.03 -3.22
C SER A 9 8.51 -20.56 -2.82
N VAL A 10 9.18 -19.74 -3.62
CA VAL A 10 9.32 -18.28 -3.40
C VAL A 10 7.98 -17.56 -3.53
N THR A 11 7.08 -18.06 -4.40
CA THR A 11 5.69 -17.57 -4.50
C THR A 11 4.79 -17.94 -3.31
N ARG A 12 5.29 -18.77 -2.37
CA ARG A 12 4.56 -19.18 -1.16
C ARG A 12 5.13 -18.61 0.13
N SER A 13 6.17 -17.79 0.09
CA SER A 13 6.69 -17.10 1.28
C SER A 13 6.15 -15.68 1.35
N LEU A 14 5.93 -15.18 2.57
CA LEU A 14 5.56 -13.78 2.76
C LEU A 14 6.65 -12.90 2.17
N ARG A 15 6.29 -11.96 1.29
CA ARG A 15 7.21 -10.99 0.68
C ARG A 15 6.60 -9.61 0.60
N ILE A 16 7.43 -8.59 0.74
CA ILE A 16 7.05 -7.19 0.63
C ILE A 16 7.46 -6.70 -0.76
N ILE A 17 6.59 -5.96 -1.44
CA ILE A 17 6.91 -5.29 -2.69
C ILE A 17 6.74 -3.80 -2.45
N ALA A 18 7.82 -3.04 -2.63
CA ALA A 18 7.82 -1.60 -2.47
C ALA A 18 7.84 -0.94 -3.86
N LEU A 19 6.78 -0.18 -4.17
CA LEU A 19 6.57 0.50 -5.44
C LEU A 19 6.53 2.01 -5.21
N PRO A 20 7.67 2.72 -5.39
CA PRO A 20 7.73 4.17 -5.38
C PRO A 20 6.78 4.79 -6.42
N LEU A 21 5.95 5.74 -5.99
CA LEU A 21 5.00 6.44 -6.86
C LEU A 21 5.47 7.85 -7.20
N THR A 22 6.30 8.47 -6.35
CA THR A 22 6.81 9.83 -6.53
C THR A 22 8.33 9.86 -6.32
N PRO A 23 9.10 10.69 -7.03
CA PRO A 23 10.54 10.80 -6.80
C PRO A 23 10.86 11.31 -5.39
N HIS A 24 12.09 11.10 -4.94
CA HIS A 24 12.57 11.66 -3.68
C HIS A 24 12.82 13.17 -3.85
N CYS A 25 11.85 14.00 -3.49
CA CYS A 25 11.99 15.45 -3.54
C CYS A 25 12.41 16.00 -2.16
N ASN A 26 13.62 16.55 -2.06
CA ASN A 26 14.01 17.36 -0.90
C ASN A 26 13.68 18.83 -1.22
N VAL A 27 12.55 19.34 -0.71
CA VAL A 27 12.17 20.74 -0.93
C VAL A 27 12.37 21.50 0.37
N LYS A 28 13.35 22.42 0.39
CA LYS A 28 13.62 23.36 1.49
C LYS A 28 13.82 22.69 2.87
N GLY A 29 14.59 21.60 2.93
CA GLY A 29 14.95 20.95 4.20
C GLY A 29 13.81 20.24 4.92
N LYS A 30 12.60 20.22 4.34
CA LYS A 30 11.51 19.33 4.74
C LYS A 30 11.48 18.16 3.76
N PRO A 31 11.63 16.90 4.21
CA PRO A 31 11.46 15.76 3.32
C PRO A 31 10.02 15.78 2.81
N VAL A 32 9.82 15.97 1.50
CA VAL A 32 8.51 15.74 0.89
C VAL A 32 8.24 14.25 1.04
N GLU A 33 7.04 13.89 1.52
CA GLU A 33 6.66 12.49 1.72
C GLU A 33 6.83 11.73 0.40
N HIS A 34 7.85 10.87 0.34
CA HIS A 34 8.07 9.97 -0.78
C HIS A 34 6.96 8.92 -0.77
N LEU A 35 5.96 9.06 -1.64
CA LEU A 35 4.82 8.14 -1.66
C LEU A 35 5.27 6.81 -2.23
N THR A 36 5.29 5.77 -1.39
CA THR A 36 5.60 4.39 -1.79
C THR A 36 4.41 3.51 -1.49
N TYR A 37 3.89 2.82 -2.49
CA TYR A 37 2.91 1.78 -2.29
C TYR A 37 3.59 0.48 -1.86
N TYR A 38 3.14 -0.09 -0.75
CA TYR A 38 3.61 -1.38 -0.27
C TYR A 38 2.55 -2.45 -0.57
N HIS A 39 2.96 -3.54 -1.21
CA HIS A 39 2.12 -4.72 -1.36
C HIS A 39 2.68 -5.87 -0.55
N PHE A 40 1.81 -6.55 0.20
CA PHE A 40 2.18 -7.71 0.99
C PHE A 40 1.61 -8.95 0.33
N VAL A 41 2.49 -9.81 -0.16
CA VAL A 41 2.10 -11.13 -0.66
C VAL A 41 2.16 -12.09 0.51
N THR A 42 1.02 -12.66 0.90
CA THR A 42 0.93 -13.65 1.96
C THR A 42 0.68 -15.04 1.38
N PRO A 43 1.20 -16.11 2.01
CA PRO A 43 0.84 -17.46 1.62
C PRO A 43 -0.67 -17.71 1.76
N PRO A 44 -1.23 -18.61 0.95
CA PRO A 44 -2.60 -19.06 1.16
C PRO A 44 -2.73 -19.69 2.55
N ASP A 45 -3.84 -19.39 3.22
CA ASP A 45 -4.10 -19.86 4.58
C ASP A 45 -4.15 -21.40 4.60
N SER A 46 -3.13 -22.01 5.19
CA SER A 46 -3.07 -23.46 5.39
C SER A 46 -3.81 -23.89 6.65
N LYS A 47 -4.16 -22.95 7.54
CA LYS A 47 -4.84 -23.24 8.80
C LYS A 47 -6.30 -22.91 8.65
N LYS A 48 -7.15 -23.83 9.10
CA LYS A 48 -8.59 -23.58 9.20
C LYS A 48 -8.80 -22.49 10.27
N SER A 49 -8.76 -21.21 9.87
CA SER A 49 -9.39 -20.13 10.63
C SER A 49 -10.78 -20.60 11.08
N SER A 50 -11.21 -20.21 12.28
CA SER A 50 -12.49 -20.63 12.87
C SER A 50 -13.58 -20.55 11.80
N SER A 51 -14.19 -21.69 11.48
CA SER A 51 -15.16 -21.82 10.38
C SER A 51 -16.27 -20.77 10.48
N TRP A 52 -16.57 -20.28 11.67
CA TRP A 52 -17.61 -19.30 11.94
C TRP A 52 -17.20 -17.88 11.55
N ILE A 53 -15.93 -17.50 11.80
CA ILE A 53 -15.39 -16.21 11.37
C ILE A 53 -15.30 -16.19 9.84
N ASN A 54 -14.73 -17.24 9.25
CA ASN A 54 -14.65 -17.37 7.79
C ASN A 54 -16.05 -17.36 7.17
N TRP A 55 -17.01 -18.09 7.74
CA TRP A 55 -18.40 -18.06 7.30
C TRP A 55 -19.00 -16.65 7.37
N ALA A 56 -18.80 -15.93 8.47
CA ALA A 56 -19.32 -14.58 8.65
C ALA A 56 -18.69 -13.59 7.64
N VAL A 57 -17.39 -13.71 7.38
CA VAL A 57 -16.68 -12.90 6.37
C VAL A 57 -17.22 -13.20 4.98
N VAL A 58 -17.30 -14.47 4.58
CA VAL A 58 -17.84 -14.88 3.28
C VAL A 58 -19.27 -14.40 3.11
N LYS A 59 -20.13 -14.59 4.12
CA LYS A 59 -21.52 -14.15 4.07
C LYS A 59 -21.65 -12.63 3.95
N SER A 60 -20.81 -11.88 4.65
CA SER A 60 -20.78 -10.42 4.57
C SER A 60 -20.31 -9.95 3.19
N SER A 61 -19.30 -10.60 2.62
CA SER A 61 -18.82 -10.34 1.26
C SER A 61 -19.90 -10.62 0.21
N ASP A 62 -20.62 -11.74 0.33
CA ASP A 62 -21.72 -12.10 -0.56
C ASP A 62 -22.88 -11.10 -0.47
N LEU A 63 -23.23 -10.67 0.74
CA LEU A 63 -24.23 -9.63 0.96
C LEU A 63 -23.79 -8.30 0.34
N TRP A 64 -22.53 -7.89 0.52
CA TRP A 64 -21.98 -6.68 -0.07
C TRP A 64 -22.00 -6.73 -1.61
N ALA A 65 -21.55 -7.84 -2.19
CA ALA A 65 -21.60 -8.08 -3.63
C ALA A 65 -23.05 -8.08 -4.16
N GLY A 66 -23.99 -8.62 -3.39
CA GLY A 66 -25.42 -8.59 -3.68
C GLY A 66 -26.00 -7.17 -3.73
N LEU A 67 -25.55 -6.26 -2.86
CA LEU A 67 -25.94 -4.85 -2.91
C LEU A 67 -25.43 -4.17 -4.19
N GLY A 68 -24.24 -4.54 -4.65
CA GLY A 68 -23.66 -4.06 -5.90
C GLY A 68 -24.41 -4.51 -7.16
N LYS A 69 -24.98 -5.73 -7.17
CA LYS A 69 -25.75 -6.29 -8.28
C LYS A 69 -27.18 -5.75 -8.41
N ALA A 70 -27.63 -4.90 -7.49
CA ALA A 70 -28.96 -4.32 -7.54
C ALA A 70 -29.13 -3.35 -8.72
N LYS A 71 -30.36 -3.24 -9.25
CA LYS A 71 -30.70 -2.33 -10.35
C LYS A 71 -30.29 -0.88 -10.05
N GLU A 72 -29.83 -0.19 -11.09
CA GLU A 72 -29.48 1.23 -11.02
C GLU A 72 -30.66 2.06 -10.50
N GLY A 73 -30.37 3.03 -9.62
CA GLY A 73 -31.40 3.84 -8.93
C GLY A 73 -31.89 3.29 -7.58
N THR A 74 -31.66 2.00 -7.27
CA THR A 74 -32.08 1.42 -5.98
C THR A 74 -31.19 1.92 -4.83
N TRP A 75 -31.77 2.12 -3.63
CA TRP A 75 -31.01 2.49 -2.43
C TRP A 75 -29.83 1.53 -2.13
N LYS A 76 -29.98 0.23 -2.46
CA LYS A 76 -28.93 -0.80 -2.35
C LYS A 76 -27.70 -0.47 -3.18
N ARG A 77 -27.89 -0.10 -4.45
CA ARG A 77 -26.81 0.32 -5.35
C ARG A 77 -26.18 1.63 -4.87
N ARG A 78 -26.99 2.58 -4.39
CA ARG A 78 -26.48 3.84 -3.80
C ARG A 78 -25.63 3.58 -2.56
N ALA A 79 -26.03 2.65 -1.70
CA ALA A 79 -25.27 2.26 -0.51
C ALA A 79 -23.95 1.58 -0.88
N PHE A 80 -23.96 0.66 -1.85
CA PHE A 80 -22.74 0.04 -2.38
C PHE A 80 -21.76 1.09 -2.93
N LEU A 81 -22.23 1.98 -3.81
CA LEU A 81 -21.40 3.05 -4.39
C LEU A 81 -20.87 4.02 -3.32
N TYR A 82 -21.68 4.33 -2.30
CA TYR A 82 -21.23 5.16 -1.19
C TYR A 82 -20.14 4.46 -0.36
N GLY A 83 -20.29 3.15 -0.12
CA GLY A 83 -19.26 2.34 0.53
C GLY A 83 -17.96 2.31 -0.26
N GLU A 84 -18.01 2.07 -1.57
CA GLU A 84 -16.81 2.11 -2.42
C GLU A 84 -16.13 3.48 -2.36
N ARG A 85 -16.89 4.58 -2.41
CA ARG A 85 -16.33 5.94 -2.22
C ARG A 85 -15.68 6.14 -0.85
N LEU A 86 -16.18 5.48 0.20
CA LEU A 86 -15.56 5.53 1.53
C LEU A 86 -14.25 4.73 1.56
N VAL A 87 -14.19 3.59 0.87
CA VAL A 87 -12.96 2.80 0.70
C VAL A 87 -11.94 3.59 -0.10
N ASP A 88 -12.35 4.26 -1.18
CA ASP A 88 -11.48 5.08 -2.03
C ASP A 88 -10.86 6.29 -1.29
N ARG A 89 -11.51 6.74 -0.21
CA ARG A 89 -11.00 7.80 0.67
C ARG A 89 -9.97 7.32 1.69
N LEU A 90 -9.84 6.02 1.89
CA LEU A 90 -8.80 5.49 2.77
C LEU A 90 -7.44 5.64 2.10
N ASP A 91 -6.46 6.11 2.85
CA ASP A 91 -5.09 6.19 2.36
C ASP A 91 -4.63 4.81 1.85
N PHE A 92 -4.00 4.78 0.68
CA PHE A 92 -3.47 3.53 0.11
C PHE A 92 -2.49 2.81 1.05
N GLU A 93 -1.78 3.56 1.90
CA GLU A 93 -0.87 3.01 2.93
C GLU A 93 -1.64 2.25 4.02
N GLU A 94 -2.85 2.71 4.37
CA GLU A 94 -3.72 1.98 5.32
C GLU A 94 -4.29 0.71 4.67
N LEU A 95 -4.69 0.79 3.40
CA LEU A 95 -5.20 -0.37 2.66
C LEU A 95 -4.13 -1.45 2.50
N ALA A 96 -2.90 -1.04 2.17
CA ALA A 96 -1.74 -1.90 2.14
C ALA A 96 -1.49 -2.60 3.49
N LEU A 97 -1.42 -1.85 4.59
CA LEU A 97 -1.21 -2.44 5.91
C LEU A 97 -2.37 -3.35 6.34
N LYS A 98 -3.60 -3.04 5.93
CA LYS A 98 -4.77 -3.87 6.22
C LYS A 98 -4.72 -5.23 5.49
N SER A 99 -4.18 -5.27 4.27
CA SER A 99 -4.09 -6.50 3.48
C SER A 99 -3.10 -7.49 4.08
N LEU A 100 -2.10 -7.01 4.83
CA LEU A 100 -1.19 -7.87 5.59
C LEU A 100 -1.93 -8.59 6.71
N ASP A 101 -1.84 -9.92 6.73
CA ASP A 101 -2.29 -10.74 7.85
C ASP A 101 -1.09 -11.27 8.65
N PRO A 102 -0.83 -10.73 9.86
CA PRO A 102 0.23 -11.22 10.74
C PRO A 102 0.11 -12.71 11.10
N SER A 103 -1.08 -13.30 11.01
CA SER A 103 -1.30 -14.72 11.31
C SER A 103 -0.86 -15.66 10.18
N LEU A 104 -0.78 -15.14 8.95
CA LEU A 104 -0.31 -15.85 7.76
C LEU A 104 1.21 -15.68 7.56
N GLY A 105 1.81 -14.75 8.29
CA GLY A 105 3.24 -14.52 8.26
C GLY A 105 4.03 -15.37 9.26
N PRO A 106 5.36 -15.44 9.08
CA PRO A 106 6.25 -16.03 10.08
C PRO A 106 6.04 -15.38 11.45
N LYS A 107 6.06 -16.16 12.53
CA LYS A 107 5.87 -15.59 13.87
C LYS A 107 7.17 -14.97 14.35
N ILE A 108 7.07 -13.82 14.99
CA ILE A 108 8.21 -13.13 15.63
C ILE A 108 8.88 -14.03 16.68
N SER A 109 8.12 -14.93 17.32
CA SER A 109 8.65 -15.95 18.25
C SER A 109 9.59 -16.96 17.60
N ASP A 110 9.49 -17.16 16.28
CA ASP A 110 10.38 -18.06 15.54
C ASP A 110 11.70 -17.37 15.16
N ILE A 111 11.79 -16.05 15.32
CA ILE A 111 13.00 -15.24 15.07
C ILE A 111 13.84 -15.09 16.34
N VAL A 112 13.20 -15.07 17.52
CA VAL A 112 13.91 -14.99 18.82
C VAL A 112 14.32 -16.39 19.26
N PRO A 113 15.62 -16.73 19.35
CA PRO A 113 16.06 -18.05 19.76
C PRO A 113 15.87 -18.23 21.27
N HIS A 114 14.69 -18.68 21.71
CA HIS A 114 14.51 -19.25 23.04
C HIS A 114 14.99 -20.70 23.03
N GLY A 115 16.29 -20.91 23.26
CA GLY A 115 16.86 -22.10 23.88
C GLY A 115 16.72 -23.47 23.20
N GLN A 116 15.91 -23.69 22.17
CA GLN A 116 15.78 -25.01 21.53
C GLN A 116 15.52 -24.94 20.02
N LYS A 117 16.50 -25.48 19.28
CA LYS A 117 16.52 -25.81 17.84
C LYS A 117 16.36 -24.62 16.87
N ALA A 118 17.48 -24.27 16.24
CA ALA A 118 17.56 -23.38 15.08
C ALA A 118 16.64 -23.88 13.94
N LYS A 119 15.40 -23.39 13.94
CA LYS A 119 14.63 -23.26 12.70
C LYS A 119 15.10 -21.96 12.06
N SER A 120 15.41 -22.03 10.76
CA SER A 120 15.85 -20.89 9.94
C SER A 120 15.07 -19.63 10.29
N THR A 121 15.76 -18.57 10.70
CA THR A 121 15.14 -17.26 10.92
C THR A 121 14.32 -16.90 9.68
N PRO A 122 13.01 -16.67 9.80
CA PRO A 122 12.20 -16.33 8.64
C PRO A 122 12.61 -14.95 8.12
N VAL A 123 13.35 -14.95 7.02
CA VAL A 123 13.73 -13.75 6.29
C VAL A 123 12.57 -13.29 5.43
N LEU A 124 12.27 -12.00 5.50
CA LEU A 124 11.23 -11.35 4.71
C LEU A 124 11.87 -10.58 3.55
N PRO A 125 11.85 -11.11 2.32
CA PRO A 125 12.38 -10.37 1.17
C PRO A 125 11.49 -9.17 0.86
N MET A 126 12.14 -8.02 0.61
CA MET A 126 11.50 -6.79 0.19
C MET A 126 11.99 -6.41 -1.20
N VAL A 127 11.17 -6.63 -2.21
CA VAL A 127 11.48 -6.36 -3.61
C VAL A 127 11.21 -4.89 -3.93
N TYR A 128 12.16 -4.18 -4.53
CA TYR A 128 12.03 -2.77 -4.88
C TYR A 128 12.81 -2.41 -6.16
N PRO A 129 12.43 -1.33 -6.88
CA PRO A 129 13.23 -0.80 -7.99
C PRO A 129 14.44 -0.04 -7.44
N SER A 130 15.63 -0.58 -7.71
CA SER A 130 16.90 -0.03 -7.23
C SER A 130 17.26 1.30 -7.92
N SER A 131 16.77 1.52 -9.13
CA SER A 131 17.05 2.74 -9.90
C SER A 131 16.34 3.97 -9.35
N VAL A 132 15.28 3.79 -8.55
CA VAL A 132 14.41 4.89 -8.09
C VAL A 132 14.35 5.02 -6.57
N CYS A 133 14.56 3.93 -5.82
CA CYS A 133 14.54 3.96 -4.36
C CYS A 133 15.88 3.49 -3.78
N SER A 134 16.63 4.40 -3.16
CA SER A 134 17.93 4.06 -2.58
C SER A 134 17.86 3.54 -1.14
N ALA A 135 16.77 3.84 -0.42
CA ALA A 135 16.65 3.54 1.02
C ALA A 135 15.23 3.07 1.41
N PRO A 136 14.80 1.86 1.00
CA PRO A 136 13.44 1.38 1.23
C PRO A 136 13.15 1.03 2.71
N ILE A 137 14.18 0.62 3.48
CA ILE A 137 14.05 0.23 4.90
C ILE A 137 13.79 1.45 5.82
N PRO A 138 14.62 2.53 5.80
CA PRO A 138 14.34 3.71 6.61
C PRO A 138 12.99 4.35 6.29
N HIS A 139 12.58 4.32 5.01
CA HIS A 139 11.28 4.82 4.59
C HIS A 139 10.13 4.02 5.21
N LEU A 140 10.18 2.69 5.15
CA LEU A 140 9.19 1.81 5.77
C LEU A 140 9.11 2.06 7.28
N HIS A 141 10.26 2.16 7.96
CA HIS A 141 10.31 2.44 9.39
C HIS A 141 9.63 3.78 9.73
N SER A 142 9.96 4.85 9.01
CA SER A 142 9.36 6.18 9.22
C SER A 142 7.84 6.17 9.00
N LEU A 143 7.36 5.46 7.98
CA LEU A 143 5.93 5.29 7.72
C LEU A 143 5.23 4.60 8.88
N LEU A 144 5.80 3.49 9.38
CA LEU A 144 5.23 2.73 10.48
C LEU A 144 5.21 3.53 11.78
N GLU A 145 6.30 4.21 12.11
CA GLU A 145 6.42 5.06 13.30
C GLU A 145 5.36 6.18 13.29
N LYS A 146 5.19 6.84 12.14
CA LYS A 146 4.22 7.92 11.97
C LYS A 146 2.77 7.43 12.01
N ARG A 147 2.46 6.31 11.37
CA ARG A 147 1.06 5.85 11.16
C ARG A 147 0.53 4.93 12.27
N SER A 148 1.39 4.14 12.92
CA SER A 148 1.01 3.24 14.02
C SER A 148 0.16 3.91 15.12
N PRO A 149 0.56 5.07 15.70
CA PRO A 149 -0.25 5.72 16.74
C PRO A 149 -1.59 6.24 16.21
N ARG A 150 -1.64 6.66 14.93
CA ARG A 150 -2.88 7.12 14.28
C ARG A 150 -3.87 5.96 14.14
N HIS A 151 -3.42 4.77 13.73
CA HIS A 151 -4.28 3.60 13.64
C HIS A 151 -4.76 3.13 15.02
N LYS A 152 -3.90 3.14 16.05
CA LYS A 152 -4.30 2.82 17.42
C LYS A 152 -5.40 3.77 17.94
N LYS A 153 -5.20 5.08 17.79
CA LYS A 153 -6.20 6.09 18.19
C LYS A 153 -7.51 5.92 17.42
N GLY A 154 -7.41 5.70 16.11
CA GLY A 154 -8.58 5.47 15.26
C GLY A 154 -9.37 4.22 15.65
N PHE A 155 -8.70 3.10 15.96
CA PHE A 155 -9.34 1.88 16.45
C PHE A 155 -10.17 2.15 17.70
N ILE A 156 -9.56 2.77 18.72
CA ILE A 156 -10.21 3.08 19.99
C ILE A 156 -11.39 4.04 19.78
N PHE A 157 -11.19 5.09 18.98
CA PHE A 157 -12.21 6.09 18.69
C PHE A 157 -13.45 5.46 18.04
N TRP A 158 -13.29 4.72 16.95
CA TRP A 158 -14.42 4.12 16.23
C TRP A 158 -15.10 3.00 17.02
N LEU A 159 -14.35 2.28 17.88
CA LEU A 159 -14.92 1.32 18.80
C LEU A 159 -15.81 2.02 19.84
N ALA A 160 -15.36 3.15 20.41
CA ALA A 160 -16.13 3.93 21.39
C ALA A 160 -17.38 4.58 20.78
N VAL A 161 -17.34 4.98 19.51
CA VAL A 161 -18.49 5.57 18.79
C VAL A 161 -19.51 4.51 18.38
N SER A 162 -19.09 3.25 18.14
CA SER A 162 -19.99 2.19 17.70
C SER A 162 -21.26 1.98 18.57
N PRO A 163 -21.23 1.92 19.92
CA PRO A 163 -22.45 1.77 20.71
C PRO A 163 -23.44 2.94 20.55
N LEU A 164 -22.94 4.16 20.30
CA LEU A 164 -23.80 5.33 20.06
C LEU A 164 -24.57 5.23 18.74
N THR A 165 -24.04 4.48 17.78
CA THR A 165 -24.66 4.27 16.47
C THR A 165 -25.51 3.00 16.41
N ALA A 166 -25.51 2.16 17.45
CA ALA A 166 -26.34 0.95 17.54
C ALA A 166 -27.88 1.16 17.47
N PRO A 167 -28.51 2.23 18.00
CA PRO A 167 -29.97 2.32 18.10
C PRO A 167 -30.70 2.44 16.75
N PHE A 168 -30.00 2.73 15.65
CA PHE A 168 -30.60 2.72 14.31
C PHE A 168 -30.92 1.31 13.76
N MET A 169 -30.63 0.24 14.52
CA MET A 169 -30.97 -1.14 14.16
C MET A 169 -32.48 -1.46 14.29
N ILE A 170 -33.24 -0.58 14.96
CA ILE A 170 -34.65 -0.84 15.32
C ILE A 170 -35.60 -0.78 14.10
N ILE A 171 -35.18 -0.22 12.95
CA ILE A 171 -36.01 -0.14 11.73
C ILE A 171 -35.68 -1.31 10.79
N PRO A 172 -36.59 -2.29 10.58
CA PRO A 172 -36.29 -3.54 9.87
C PRO A 172 -36.06 -3.41 8.35
N VAL A 173 -36.24 -2.22 7.77
CA VAL A 173 -36.15 -1.98 6.32
C VAL A 173 -34.74 -1.54 5.88
N ILE A 174 -33.96 -0.93 6.78
CA ILE A 174 -32.66 -0.31 6.42
C ILE A 174 -31.58 -0.86 7.38
N PRO A 175 -30.51 -1.50 6.86
CA PRO A 175 -29.41 -1.92 7.71
C PRO A 175 -28.78 -0.68 8.36
N ASN A 176 -28.38 -0.81 9.62
CA ASN A 176 -27.75 0.27 10.39
C ASN A 176 -26.35 0.59 9.86
N PHE A 177 -26.29 1.28 8.71
CA PHE A 177 -25.05 1.68 8.06
C PHE A 177 -24.11 2.48 8.96
N PRO A 178 -24.57 3.43 9.80
CA PRO A 178 -23.71 4.10 10.76
C PRO A 178 -22.97 3.12 11.67
N PHE A 179 -23.67 2.15 12.26
CA PHE A 179 -23.06 1.13 13.11
C PHE A 179 -22.06 0.25 12.35
N PHE A 180 -22.49 -0.31 11.21
CA PHE A 180 -21.61 -1.18 10.41
C PHE A 180 -20.35 -0.44 9.94
N PHE A 181 -20.49 0.84 9.57
CA PHE A 181 -19.35 1.69 9.23
C PHE A 181 -18.39 1.86 10.43
N CYS A 182 -18.90 2.15 11.63
CA CYS A 182 -18.06 2.30 12.83
C CYS A 182 -17.29 1.01 13.14
N ILE A 183 -17.97 -0.14 13.10
CA ILE A 183 -17.34 -1.45 13.36
C ILE A 183 -16.31 -1.78 12.27
N TRP A 184 -16.67 -1.64 11.00
CA TRP A 184 -15.75 -1.87 9.89
C TRP A 184 -14.53 -0.94 9.97
N ARG A 185 -14.72 0.34 10.31
CA ARG A 185 -13.66 1.33 10.42
C ARG A 185 -12.73 1.04 11.60
N SER A 186 -13.31 0.62 12.73
CA SER A 186 -12.58 0.14 13.91
C SER A 186 -11.73 -1.09 13.54
N TRP A 187 -12.32 -2.09 12.87
CA TRP A 187 -11.61 -3.28 12.41
C TRP A 187 -10.47 -2.96 11.42
N SER A 188 -10.70 -2.04 10.47
CA SER A 188 -9.68 -1.59 9.52
C SER A 188 -8.47 -0.99 10.25
N HIS A 189 -8.73 -0.10 11.22
CA HIS A 189 -7.68 0.48 12.05
C HIS A 189 -6.96 -0.56 12.90
N TYR A 190 -7.69 -1.50 13.50
CA TYR A 190 -7.11 -2.59 14.28
C TYR A 190 -6.16 -3.45 13.44
N ARG A 191 -6.59 -3.85 12.24
CA ARG A 191 -5.78 -4.63 11.30
C ARG A 191 -4.51 -3.89 10.90
N ALA A 192 -4.64 -2.64 10.46
CA ALA A 192 -3.48 -1.81 10.11
C ALA A 192 -2.52 -1.63 11.31
N TYR A 193 -3.03 -1.40 12.51
CA TYR A 193 -2.21 -1.31 13.72
C TYR A 193 -1.46 -2.61 14.04
N LYS A 194 -2.13 -3.77 13.99
CA LYS A 194 -1.49 -5.07 14.22
C LYS A 194 -0.46 -5.39 13.14
N ALA A 195 -0.72 -5.04 11.89
CA ALA A 195 0.22 -5.16 10.79
C ALA A 195 1.45 -4.26 11.00
N SER A 196 1.27 -3.01 11.44
CA SER A 196 2.38 -2.13 11.77
C SER A 196 3.25 -2.67 12.90
N GLN A 197 2.64 -3.15 14.00
CA GLN A 197 3.39 -3.80 15.09
C GLN A 197 4.16 -5.03 14.62
N TYR A 198 3.56 -5.80 13.72
CA TYR A 198 4.18 -6.98 13.16
C TYR A 198 5.43 -6.60 12.35
N LEU A 199 5.31 -5.67 11.39
CA LEU A 199 6.44 -5.22 10.57
C LEU A 199 7.54 -4.54 11.39
N ASP A 200 7.17 -3.74 12.40
CA ASP A 200 8.12 -3.10 13.31
C ASP A 200 8.98 -4.14 14.04
N GLY A 201 8.39 -5.26 14.49
CA GLY A 201 9.15 -6.36 15.09
C GLY A 201 10.15 -7.00 14.12
N PHE A 202 9.81 -7.15 12.84
CA PHE A 202 10.73 -7.67 11.81
C PHE A 202 11.86 -6.67 11.49
N LEU A 203 11.55 -5.37 11.48
CA LEU A 203 12.54 -4.31 11.28
C LEU A 203 13.56 -4.28 12.42
N GLN A 204 13.09 -4.33 13.67
CA GLN A 204 13.95 -4.32 14.86
C GLN A 204 14.90 -5.53 14.91
N GLN A 205 14.47 -6.66 14.35
CA GLN A 205 15.26 -7.89 14.27
C GLN A 205 16.17 -7.94 13.03
N GLY A 206 16.10 -6.97 12.12
CA GLY A 206 16.83 -6.99 10.85
C GLY A 206 16.40 -8.14 9.92
N ALA A 207 15.19 -8.66 10.08
CA ALA A 207 14.68 -9.81 9.32
C ALA A 207 14.17 -9.43 7.92
N ILE A 208 14.01 -8.13 7.63
CA ILE A 208 13.60 -7.63 6.31
C ILE A 208 14.84 -7.40 5.45
N VAL A 209 14.98 -8.17 4.37
CA VAL A 209 16.13 -8.08 3.45
C VAL A 209 15.71 -7.37 2.16
N PRO A 210 16.29 -6.20 1.86
CA PRO A 210 16.00 -5.48 0.62
C PRO A 210 16.63 -6.19 -0.59
N GLU A 211 15.82 -6.45 -1.61
CA GLU A 211 16.21 -7.09 -2.88
C GLU A 211 15.88 -6.17 -4.06
N GLY A 212 16.90 -5.65 -4.74
CA GLY A 212 16.73 -4.81 -5.92
C GLY A 212 16.33 -5.67 -7.13
N SER A 213 15.23 -5.33 -7.80
CA SER A 213 14.78 -6.06 -8.99
C SER A 213 15.07 -5.28 -10.28
N PRO A 214 15.95 -5.78 -11.16
CA PRO A 214 16.22 -5.14 -12.45
C PRO A 214 15.02 -5.19 -13.40
N GLN A 215 14.11 -6.15 -13.20
CA GLN A 215 12.86 -6.24 -13.96
C GLN A 215 11.89 -5.12 -13.60
N LEU A 216 11.82 -4.75 -12.30
CA LEU A 216 11.08 -3.57 -11.88
C LEU A 216 11.70 -2.31 -12.49
N ASP A 217 13.02 -2.18 -12.46
CA ASP A 217 13.73 -1.03 -13.02
C ASP A 217 13.40 -0.84 -14.53
N ALA A 218 13.31 -1.93 -15.29
CA ALA A 218 12.92 -1.89 -16.71
C ALA A 218 11.47 -1.39 -16.92
N ILE A 219 10.53 -1.83 -16.07
CA ILE A 219 9.12 -1.38 -16.13
C ILE A 219 9.03 0.12 -15.77
N TYR A 220 9.76 0.56 -14.75
CA TYR A 220 9.82 1.97 -14.38
C TYR A 220 10.41 2.82 -15.51
N ALA A 221 11.47 2.34 -16.19
CA ALA A 221 12.03 3.04 -17.35
C ALA A 221 11.05 3.11 -18.53
N LYS A 222 10.29 2.04 -18.78
CA LYS A 222 9.32 1.95 -19.88
C LYS A 222 8.08 2.81 -19.66
N TYR A 223 7.58 2.89 -18.43
CA TYR A 223 6.32 3.57 -18.08
C TYR A 223 6.52 4.89 -17.33
N ALA A 224 7.75 5.43 -17.34
CA ALA A 224 8.02 6.77 -16.87
C ALA A 224 7.18 7.78 -17.69
N PRO A 225 6.47 8.71 -17.05
CA PRO A 225 5.69 9.70 -17.79
C PRO A 225 6.60 10.57 -18.68
N PRO A 226 6.09 11.03 -19.83
CA PRO A 226 6.85 11.89 -20.74
C PRO A 226 7.36 13.12 -19.99
N ARG A 227 8.67 13.36 -20.05
CA ARG A 227 9.26 14.59 -19.53
C ARG A 227 8.63 15.76 -20.29
N PRO A 228 8.09 16.81 -19.63
CA PRO A 228 7.65 17.98 -20.36
C PRO A 228 8.82 18.53 -21.20
N PRO A 229 8.58 18.92 -22.46
CA PRO A 229 9.64 19.47 -23.30
C PRO A 229 10.26 20.69 -22.60
N PRO A 230 11.58 20.90 -22.71
CA PRO A 230 12.18 22.12 -22.22
C PRO A 230 11.51 23.29 -22.95
N GLU A 231 10.90 24.21 -22.19
CA GLU A 231 10.47 25.49 -22.72
C GLU A 231 11.64 26.12 -23.50
N SER A 232 11.30 26.57 -24.70
CA SER A 232 12.19 26.92 -25.78
C SER A 232 13.34 27.83 -25.36
N ALA A 233 14.53 27.47 -25.86
CA ALA A 233 15.64 28.39 -26.00
C ALA A 233 15.24 29.49 -26.99
N ASP A 234 14.94 30.69 -26.48
CA ASP A 234 14.99 31.90 -27.28
C ASP A 234 16.38 32.53 -27.18
N THR A 235 16.91 32.79 -28.37
CA THR A 235 18.27 33.23 -28.67
C THR A 235 18.29 34.75 -28.70
N THR A 236 19.14 35.43 -27.91
CA THR A 236 19.82 36.65 -28.38
C THR A 236 21.18 36.86 -27.68
N THR A 237 22.20 36.89 -28.54
CA THR A 237 23.62 37.18 -28.41
C THR A 237 24.02 38.40 -27.55
N SER A 238 25.04 38.26 -26.67
CA SER A 238 26.33 38.99 -26.73
C SER A 238 27.32 38.62 -25.59
N GLU A 239 28.48 38.07 -25.99
CA GLU A 239 29.88 38.33 -25.55
C GLU A 239 30.46 37.88 -24.16
N LYS A 240 31.03 36.64 -24.15
CA LYS A 240 32.38 36.13 -23.68
C LYS A 240 32.91 36.32 -22.21
N PRO A 241 33.93 35.53 -21.72
CA PRO A 241 33.94 34.11 -21.29
C PRO A 241 34.47 33.83 -19.83
N GLN A 242 34.34 32.55 -19.41
CA GLN A 242 35.10 31.79 -18.38
C GLN A 242 34.67 31.86 -16.89
N PRO A 243 35.00 30.84 -16.05
CA PRO A 243 34.63 29.43 -16.13
C PRO A 243 34.06 28.91 -14.78
N SER A 244 33.77 27.61 -14.72
CA SER A 244 33.56 26.80 -13.51
C SER A 244 32.13 26.69 -12.95
N SER A 245 31.59 25.49 -13.18
CA SER A 245 30.91 24.68 -12.15
C SER A 245 29.62 25.23 -11.57
N GLU A 246 28.59 25.35 -12.40
CA GLU A 246 27.22 25.30 -11.92
C GLU A 246 26.61 23.95 -12.28
N GLU A 247 26.58 23.06 -11.29
CA GLU A 247 25.61 21.98 -11.23
C GLU A 247 24.21 22.62 -11.29
N LYS A 248 23.65 22.69 -12.49
CA LYS A 248 22.24 23.01 -12.69
C LYS A 248 21.42 21.88 -12.07
N SER A 249 21.10 22.07 -10.80
CA SER A 249 20.02 21.41 -10.08
C SER A 249 18.74 21.54 -10.90
N SER A 250 18.47 20.51 -11.71
CA SER A 250 17.22 20.43 -12.46
C SER A 250 16.08 20.41 -11.47
N SER A 251 15.27 21.47 -11.46
CA SER A 251 14.01 21.59 -10.74
C SER A 251 13.22 20.28 -10.84
N SER A 252 13.21 19.49 -9.77
CA SER A 252 12.50 18.22 -9.69
C SER A 252 10.99 18.50 -9.70
N SER A 253 10.44 18.58 -10.90
CA SER A 253 9.01 18.67 -11.12
C SER A 253 8.32 17.50 -10.44
N SER A 254 7.34 17.81 -9.60
CA SER A 254 6.46 16.91 -8.85
C SER A 254 5.65 15.98 -9.76
N ILE A 255 6.32 15.05 -10.45
CA ILE A 255 5.71 14.13 -11.42
C ILE A 255 5.67 12.72 -10.82
N LEU A 256 4.64 11.95 -11.16
CA LEU A 256 4.57 10.53 -10.84
C LEU A 256 5.73 9.76 -11.47
N LEU A 257 6.18 8.68 -10.84
CA LEU A 257 7.23 7.81 -11.39
C LEU A 257 6.69 6.76 -12.37
N LEU A 258 5.38 6.50 -12.30
CA LEU A 258 4.75 5.38 -12.99
C LEU A 258 3.38 5.79 -13.53
N SER A 259 3.10 5.44 -14.78
CA SER A 259 1.77 5.59 -15.38
C SER A 259 0.82 4.45 -15.00
N LYS A 260 -0.50 4.68 -15.16
CA LYS A 260 -1.54 3.66 -14.89
C LYS A 260 -1.39 2.42 -15.79
N GLU A 261 -0.79 2.57 -16.97
CA GLU A 261 -0.61 1.50 -17.95
C GLU A 261 0.40 0.44 -17.50
N ALA A 262 1.23 0.74 -16.51
CA ALA A 262 2.18 -0.21 -15.95
C ALA A 262 1.52 -1.29 -15.08
N VAL A 263 0.31 -1.05 -14.55
CA VAL A 263 -0.31 -1.92 -13.54
C VAL A 263 -0.51 -3.37 -14.02
N PRO A 264 -1.01 -3.63 -15.24
CA PRO A 264 -1.15 -5.01 -15.75
C PRO A 264 0.21 -5.70 -15.94
N GLU A 265 1.24 -4.98 -16.40
CA GLU A 265 2.58 -5.55 -16.59
C GLU A 265 3.26 -5.85 -15.24
N LEU A 266 3.08 -4.98 -14.25
CA LEU A 266 3.52 -5.22 -12.87
C LEU A 266 2.84 -6.45 -12.27
N GLN A 267 1.53 -6.59 -12.43
CA GLN A 267 0.79 -7.74 -11.90
C GLN A 267 1.31 -9.05 -12.49
N LYS A 268 1.56 -9.06 -13.81
CA LYS A 268 2.10 -10.22 -14.52
C LYS A 268 3.53 -10.55 -14.12
N MET A 269 4.41 -9.55 -14.05
CA MET A 269 5.82 -9.72 -13.68
C MET A 269 5.96 -10.20 -12.23
N LEU A 270 5.14 -9.67 -11.33
CA LEU A 270 5.13 -10.08 -9.92
C LEU A 270 4.42 -11.42 -9.69
N GLU A 271 3.93 -12.11 -10.73
CA GLU A 271 3.21 -13.39 -10.64
C GLU A 271 2.04 -13.34 -9.63
N LEU A 272 1.35 -12.21 -9.55
CA LEU A 272 0.23 -12.03 -8.64
C LEU A 272 -1.05 -12.66 -9.23
N PRO A 273 -1.91 -13.30 -8.41
CA PRO A 273 -3.18 -13.82 -8.88
C PRO A 273 -4.03 -12.73 -9.57
N GLU A 274 -4.76 -13.10 -10.62
CA GLU A 274 -5.64 -12.17 -11.33
C GLU A 274 -6.75 -11.63 -10.41
N ASP A 275 -7.24 -12.46 -9.49
CA ASP A 275 -8.26 -12.12 -8.48
C ASP A 275 -7.69 -11.34 -7.27
N SER A 276 -6.42 -10.95 -7.30
CA SER A 276 -5.81 -10.19 -6.20
C SER A 276 -6.29 -8.74 -6.18
N THR A 277 -6.32 -8.12 -4.99
CA THR A 277 -6.66 -6.69 -4.84
C THR A 277 -5.57 -5.75 -5.34
N PHE A 278 -4.44 -6.28 -5.80
CA PHE A 278 -3.26 -5.52 -6.21
C PHE A 278 -3.59 -4.45 -7.25
N ALA A 279 -4.24 -4.83 -8.35
CA ALA A 279 -4.52 -3.88 -9.44
C ALA A 279 -5.42 -2.74 -8.97
N THR A 280 -6.51 -3.06 -8.25
CA THR A 280 -7.44 -2.05 -7.72
C THR A 280 -6.76 -1.10 -6.73
N ASP A 281 -5.91 -1.63 -5.85
CA ASP A 281 -5.20 -0.85 -4.84
C ASP A 281 -4.10 0.00 -5.47
N MET A 282 -3.41 -0.49 -6.51
CA MET A 282 -2.41 0.26 -7.27
C MET A 282 -3.02 1.42 -8.04
N TYR A 283 -4.15 1.23 -8.72
CA TYR A 283 -4.84 2.34 -9.40
C TYR A 283 -5.26 3.43 -8.41
N ARG A 284 -5.77 3.04 -7.23
CA ARG A 284 -6.09 3.96 -6.14
C ARG A 284 -4.86 4.72 -5.65
N ALA A 285 -3.75 4.01 -5.44
CA ALA A 285 -2.51 4.60 -4.96
C ALA A 285 -1.95 5.63 -5.94
N LEU A 286 -1.95 5.32 -7.25
CA LEU A 286 -1.54 6.25 -8.30
C LEU A 286 -2.43 7.50 -8.36
N GLU A 287 -3.75 7.34 -8.22
CA GLU A 287 -4.67 8.48 -8.22
C GLU A 287 -4.50 9.36 -6.97
N GLN A 288 -4.38 8.75 -5.79
CA GLN A 288 -4.12 9.48 -4.55
C GLN A 288 -2.77 10.20 -4.60
N ALA A 289 -1.72 9.57 -5.14
CA ALA A 289 -0.43 10.21 -5.35
C ALA A 289 -0.54 11.40 -6.30
N ARG A 290 -1.25 11.25 -7.43
CA ARG A 290 -1.52 12.33 -8.39
C ARG A 290 -2.18 13.54 -7.71
N LEU A 291 -3.26 13.31 -6.96
CA LEU A 291 -4.00 14.36 -6.26
C LEU A 291 -3.17 15.05 -5.19
N ARG A 292 -2.34 14.29 -4.44
CA ARG A 292 -1.40 14.87 -3.45
C ARG A 292 -0.35 15.76 -4.12
N LEU A 293 0.15 15.38 -5.30
CA LEU A 293 1.09 16.21 -6.07
C LEU A 293 0.42 17.50 -6.58
N GLU A 294 -0.78 17.43 -7.14
CA GLU A 294 -1.54 18.59 -7.61
C GLU A 294 -1.89 19.56 -6.48
N GLY A 295 -2.36 19.04 -5.34
CA GLY A 295 -2.65 19.84 -4.16
C GLY A 295 -1.39 20.54 -3.60
N SER A 296 -0.22 19.90 -3.68
CA SER A 296 1.05 20.50 -3.27
C SER A 296 1.54 21.59 -4.23
N ALA A 297 1.22 21.46 -5.52
CA ALA A 297 1.59 22.46 -6.54
C ALA A 297 0.71 23.71 -6.44
N SER A 298 -0.58 23.57 -6.12
CA SER A 298 -1.51 24.69 -5.94
C SER A 298 -1.31 25.47 -4.63
N ALA A 299 -0.59 24.90 -3.66
CA ALA A 299 -0.29 25.54 -2.38
C ALA A 299 1.06 26.30 -2.37
N LYS A 300 1.79 26.30 -3.49
CA LYS A 300 3.00 27.11 -3.72
C LYS A 300 2.64 28.39 -4.44
#